data_AF-A0A9P8YG75-F1
#
_entry.id   AF-A0A9P8YG75-F1
#
_cell.length_a   1.000
_cell.length_b   1.000
_cell.length_c   1.000
_cell.angle_alpha   90.00
_cell.angle_beta   90.00
_cell.angle_gamma   90.00
#
_symmetry.space_group_name_H-M   'P 1'
#
loop_
_entity.id
_entity.type
_entity.pdbx_description
1 polymer ?
#
loop_
_entity_poly.entity_id
_entity_poly.type
_entity_poly.pdbx_seq_one_letter_code
_entity_poly.pdbx_strand_id
1 'polypeptide(L)'
;MAKSSRSSTRKANNQRLKANVFGPVESARAERLSAKLLEIAAQPKPTKDDDMKVVDDVDAEEDNDGEPKAEASMDVDATKPAASSSSSKKNRVSKRRKTSKIVFPKYKDRRTTKKGKN
;
A
#
# COMPACT_ATOMS: atom_id res chain seq x y z
N MET A 1 -12.33 16.04 21.77
CA MET A 1 -11.14 15.98 20.89
C MET A 1 -11.47 15.15 19.67
N ALA A 2 -11.17 15.63 18.47
CA ALA A 2 -11.26 14.80 17.27
C ALA A 2 -10.23 13.67 17.33
N LYS A 3 -10.56 12.49 16.79
CA LYS A 3 -9.60 11.39 16.69
C LYS A 3 -8.57 11.69 15.59
N SER A 4 -7.32 11.28 15.77
CA SER A 4 -6.30 11.35 14.72
C SER A 4 -6.65 10.46 13.51
N SER A 5 -6.16 10.81 12.32
CA SER A 5 -6.22 9.97 11.12
C SER A 5 -5.64 8.57 11.34
N ARG A 6 -4.65 8.45 12.24
CA ARG A 6 -4.00 7.16 12.58
C ARG A 6 -4.72 6.36 13.66
N SER A 7 -5.80 6.88 14.24
CA SER A 7 -6.58 6.18 15.27
C SER A 7 -7.06 4.82 14.77
N SER A 8 -6.86 3.78 15.59
CA SER A 8 -7.26 2.41 15.29
C SER A 8 -8.75 2.30 14.96
N THR A 9 -9.59 3.04 15.68
CA THR A 9 -11.04 3.04 15.46
C THR A 9 -11.43 3.57 14.08
N ARG A 10 -10.78 4.64 13.59
CA ARG A 10 -11.01 5.17 12.24
C ARG A 10 -10.52 4.20 11.17
N LYS A 11 -9.33 3.62 11.35
CA LYS A 11 -8.77 2.63 10.41
C LYS A 11 -9.68 1.40 10.26
N ALA A 12 -10.14 0.83 11.37
CA ALA A 12 -11.00 -0.34 11.34
C ALA A 12 -12.35 -0.06 10.66
N ASN A 13 -12.93 1.13 10.87
CA ASN A 13 -14.16 1.51 10.18
C ASN A 13 -13.93 1.71 8.67
N ASN A 14 -12.88 2.43 8.28
CA ASN A 14 -12.54 2.64 6.87
C ASN A 14 -12.25 1.32 6.14
N GLN A 15 -11.61 0.35 6.80
CA GLN A 15 -11.38 -0.98 6.23
C GLN A 15 -12.69 -1.70 5.93
N ARG A 16 -13.69 -1.60 6.82
CA ARG A 16 -15.03 -2.17 6.58
C ARG A 16 -15.76 -1.48 5.43
N LEU A 17 -15.68 -0.15 5.36
CA LEU A 17 -16.27 0.60 4.24
C LEU A 17 -15.60 0.23 2.92
N LYS A 18 -14.27 0.04 2.90
CA LYS A 18 -13.55 -0.43 1.72
C LYS A 18 -14.03 -1.83 1.30
N ALA A 19 -14.19 -2.76 2.24
CA ALA A 19 -14.61 -4.11 1.92
C ALA A 19 -16.06 -4.18 1.39
N ASN A 20 -16.98 -3.43 2.01
CA ASN A 20 -18.40 -3.60 1.76
C ASN A 20 -18.96 -2.63 0.71
N VAL A 21 -18.46 -1.40 0.68
CA VAL A 21 -19.03 -0.32 -0.15
C VAL A 21 -18.14 -0.04 -1.34
N PHE A 22 -16.87 0.28 -1.11
CA PHE A 22 -16.01 0.76 -2.19
C PHE A 22 -15.44 -0.37 -3.06
N GLY A 23 -15.07 -1.51 -2.46
CA GLY A 23 -14.51 -2.66 -3.18
C GLY A 23 -15.41 -3.20 -4.28
N PRO A 24 -16.69 -3.55 -4.00
CA PRO A 24 -17.61 -4.05 -5.02
C PRO A 24 -17.91 -3.04 -6.13
N VAL A 25 -17.95 -1.74 -5.79
CA VAL A 25 -18.19 -0.67 -6.78
C VAL A 25 -16.99 -0.51 -7.71
N GLU A 26 -15.78 -0.57 -7.16
CA GLU A 26 -14.53 -0.51 -7.93
C GLU A 26 -14.38 -1.73 -8.84
N SER A 27 -14.71 -2.94 -8.38
CA SER A 27 -14.66 -4.14 -9.22
C SER A 27 -15.65 -4.07 -10.38
N ALA A 28 -16.90 -3.67 -10.12
CA ALA A 28 -17.91 -3.51 -11.16
C ALA A 28 -17.55 -2.40 -12.17
N ARG A 29 -16.77 -1.38 -11.75
CA ARG A 29 -16.22 -0.38 -12.66
C ARG A 29 -15.12 -0.98 -13.54
N ALA A 30 -14.20 -1.75 -12.95
CA ALA A 30 -13.12 -2.40 -13.67
C ALA A 30 -13.65 -3.38 -14.72
N GLU A 31 -14.68 -4.17 -14.38
CA GLU A 31 -15.35 -5.10 -15.30
C GLU A 31 -16.01 -4.38 -16.49
N ARG A 32 -16.65 -3.23 -16.25
CA ARG A 32 -17.22 -2.42 -17.34
C ARG A 32 -16.15 -1.85 -18.26
N LEU A 33 -15.05 -1.36 -17.69
CA LEU A 33 -13.96 -0.81 -18.49
C LEU A 33 -13.24 -1.90 -19.29
N SER A 34 -13.02 -3.08 -18.70
CA SER A 34 -12.41 -4.20 -19.42
C SER A 34 -13.29 -4.69 -20.56
N ALA A 35 -14.61 -4.79 -20.36
CA ALA A 35 -15.55 -5.13 -21.43
C ALA A 35 -15.49 -4.12 -22.59
N LYS A 36 -15.46 -2.81 -22.29
CA LYS A 36 -15.34 -1.75 -23.31
C LYS A 36 -14.02 -1.83 -24.07
N LEU A 37 -12.91 -2.16 -23.39
CA LEU A 37 -11.60 -2.31 -24.04
C LEU A 37 -11.57 -3.53 -24.96
N LEU A 38 -12.20 -4.64 -24.56
CA LEU A 38 -12.32 -5.83 -25.41
C LEU A 38 -13.21 -5.57 -26.63
N GLU A 39 -14.30 -4.81 -26.45
CA GLU A 39 -15.16 -4.38 -27.56
C GLU A 39 -14.37 -3.54 -28.58
N ILE A 40 -13.58 -2.56 -28.12
CA ILE A 40 -12.72 -1.74 -28.99
C ILE A 40 -11.67 -2.61 -29.70
N ALA A 41 -11.05 -3.56 -28.99
CA ALA A 41 -10.05 -4.45 -29.59
C ALA A 41 -10.66 -5.41 -30.63
N ALA A 42 -11.92 -5.79 -30.48
CA ALA A 42 -12.64 -6.64 -31.42
C ALA A 42 -13.13 -5.88 -32.66
N GLN A 43 -13.20 -4.54 -32.61
CA GLN A 43 -13.49 -3.75 -33.80
C GLN A 43 -12.39 -4.02 -34.85
N PRO A 44 -12.76 -4.21 -36.13
CA PRO A 44 -11.78 -4.32 -37.19
C PRO A 44 -10.90 -3.08 -37.15
N LYS A 45 -9.58 -3.26 -37.28
CA LYS A 45 -8.63 -2.16 -37.32
C LYS A 45 -9.15 -1.18 -38.38
N PRO A 46 -9.43 0.10 -38.02
CA PRO A 46 -9.83 1.07 -39.01
C PRO A 46 -8.78 1.05 -40.11
N THR A 47 -9.24 1.04 -41.36
CA THR A 47 -8.36 1.23 -42.51
C THR A 47 -7.52 2.45 -42.20
N LYS A 48 -6.20 2.27 -42.17
CA LYS A 48 -5.28 3.39 -42.09
C LYS A 48 -5.50 4.15 -43.38
N ASP A 49 -6.32 5.19 -43.34
CA ASP A 49 -6.17 6.25 -44.32
C ASP A 49 -4.72 6.71 -44.17
N ASP A 50 -4.00 6.63 -45.27
CA ASP A 50 -2.59 6.95 -45.37
C ASP A 50 -2.29 8.34 -44.74
N ASP A 51 -1.06 8.49 -44.27
CA ASP A 51 -0.45 9.75 -43.79
C ASP A 51 -0.57 10.12 -42.29
N MET A 52 -0.06 9.26 -41.39
CA MET A 52 0.81 9.76 -40.32
C MET A 52 1.92 8.74 -40.02
N LYS A 53 3.08 8.95 -40.65
CA LYS A 53 4.34 8.29 -40.28
C LYS A 53 4.77 8.80 -38.91
N VAL A 54 4.71 7.95 -37.89
CA VAL A 54 5.55 8.13 -36.70
C VAL A 54 6.92 7.56 -37.07
N VAL A 55 7.86 8.46 -37.35
CA VAL A 55 9.29 8.14 -37.55
C VAL A 55 9.96 8.22 -36.18
N ASP A 56 10.40 7.08 -35.68
CA ASP A 56 11.38 7.01 -34.59
C ASP A 56 12.80 6.98 -35.20
N ASP A 57 13.68 7.80 -34.61
CA ASP A 57 15.14 7.86 -34.67
C ASP A 57 15.83 8.35 -35.97
N VAL A 58 16.49 9.52 -35.91
CA VAL A 58 17.96 9.75 -35.91
C VAL A 58 18.28 11.26 -35.99
N ASP A 59 19.01 11.74 -34.97
CA ASP A 59 19.93 12.90 -34.82
C ASP A 59 19.99 14.12 -35.76
N ALA A 60 20.25 15.27 -35.09
CA ALA A 60 21.15 16.39 -35.44
C ALA A 60 20.61 17.65 -36.17
N GLU A 61 20.55 18.75 -35.38
CA GLU A 61 20.90 20.16 -35.68
C GLU A 61 20.12 20.91 -36.78
N GLU A 62 19.86 22.22 -36.76
CA GLU A 62 19.71 23.35 -35.82
C GLU A 62 19.14 24.46 -36.73
N ASP A 63 18.21 25.29 -36.27
CA ASP A 63 18.22 26.76 -36.50
C ASP A 63 16.94 27.45 -36.00
N ASN A 64 17.13 28.08 -34.83
CA ASN A 64 16.50 29.24 -34.20
C ASN A 64 15.57 30.13 -35.05
N ASP A 65 14.42 30.52 -34.49
CA ASP A 65 14.34 31.75 -33.68
C ASP A 65 12.94 31.92 -33.04
N GLY A 66 12.89 32.23 -31.74
CA GLY A 66 11.66 32.66 -31.06
C GLY A 66 11.44 32.14 -29.64
N GLU A 67 12.41 32.28 -28.74
CA GLU A 67 12.19 32.16 -27.29
C GLU A 67 11.79 33.54 -26.69
N PRO A 68 11.03 33.62 -25.56
CA PRO A 68 11.69 33.36 -24.29
C PRO A 68 10.87 32.58 -23.24
N LYS A 69 11.56 31.61 -22.64
CA LYS A 69 11.69 31.35 -21.20
C LYS A 69 10.44 31.44 -20.32
N ALA A 70 10.02 30.27 -19.83
CA ALA A 70 9.77 30.10 -18.40
C ALA A 70 10.30 28.74 -17.97
N GLU A 71 11.49 28.79 -17.35
CA GLU A 71 12.18 27.66 -16.75
C GLU A 71 11.28 26.95 -15.74
N ALA A 72 10.90 25.71 -16.04
CA ALA A 72 10.46 24.74 -15.05
C ALA A 72 11.35 23.51 -15.19
N SER A 73 12.64 23.73 -14.92
CA SER A 73 13.54 22.68 -14.44
C SER A 73 12.90 22.09 -13.19
N MET A 74 12.13 21.02 -13.35
CA MET A 74 11.63 20.23 -12.23
C MET A 74 12.81 19.43 -11.70
N ASP A 75 13.45 20.01 -10.70
CA ASP A 75 14.49 19.44 -9.87
C ASP A 75 14.07 18.03 -9.43
N VAL A 76 14.71 17.02 -10.01
CA VAL A 76 14.54 15.64 -9.58
C VAL A 76 15.32 15.55 -8.28
N ASP A 77 14.62 15.75 -7.16
CA ASP A 77 15.11 15.42 -5.82
C ASP A 77 15.40 13.91 -5.78
N ALA A 78 16.58 13.55 -6.30
CA ALA A 78 17.28 12.33 -5.99
C ALA A 78 17.69 12.45 -4.53
N THR A 79 16.74 12.26 -3.62
CA THR A 79 17.04 11.98 -2.23
C THR A 79 17.76 10.65 -2.20
N LYS A 80 19.07 10.69 -2.41
CA LYS A 80 20.00 9.66 -2.00
C LYS A 80 19.72 9.41 -0.52
N PRO A 81 19.23 8.23 -0.09
CA PRO A 81 19.33 7.90 1.32
C PRO A 81 20.81 7.71 1.61
N ALA A 82 21.42 8.75 2.18
CA ALA A 82 22.70 8.64 2.85
C ALA A 82 22.61 7.47 3.83
N ALA A 83 23.53 6.53 3.68
CA ALA A 83 23.62 5.36 4.53
C ALA A 83 23.73 5.79 6.00
N SER A 84 22.82 5.30 6.85
CA SER A 84 23.16 5.00 8.25
C SER A 84 22.18 4.00 8.86
N SER A 85 22.73 2.81 9.11
CA SER A 85 22.57 2.00 10.32
C SER A 85 21.16 1.72 10.85
N SER A 86 20.58 0.60 10.41
CA SER A 86 20.33 -0.58 11.25
C SER A 86 19.28 -1.50 10.64
N SER A 87 19.60 -2.05 9.47
CA SER A 87 18.91 -3.23 8.93
C SER A 87 19.23 -4.48 9.76
N SER A 88 18.80 -4.52 11.02
CA SER A 88 18.64 -5.81 11.72
C SER A 88 17.47 -5.78 12.70
N LYS A 89 16.31 -6.23 12.19
CA LYS A 89 15.33 -7.14 12.82
C LYS A 89 13.91 -6.82 12.38
N LYS A 90 13.67 -6.86 11.07
CA LYS A 90 12.38 -7.32 10.57
C LYS A 90 12.30 -8.80 11.00
N ASN A 91 11.34 -9.14 11.87
CA ASN A 91 10.99 -10.51 12.31
C ASN A 91 11.74 -11.15 13.50
N ARG A 92 12.27 -10.40 14.49
CA ARG A 92 12.67 -11.07 15.74
C ARG A 92 11.41 -11.36 16.59
N VAL A 93 10.95 -12.61 16.56
CA VAL A 93 10.03 -13.16 17.56
C VAL A 93 10.62 -12.87 18.94
N SER A 94 10.02 -11.95 19.70
CA SER A 94 10.36 -11.82 21.11
C SER A 94 9.80 -13.06 21.81
N LYS A 95 10.68 -14.00 22.17
CA LYS A 95 10.29 -15.15 23.00
C LYS A 95 9.74 -14.58 24.30
N ARG A 96 8.42 -14.66 24.48
CA ARG A 96 7.74 -14.40 25.74
C ARG A 96 8.46 -15.20 26.82
N ARG A 97 9.18 -14.53 27.72
CA ARG A 97 9.84 -15.18 28.85
C ARG A 97 8.74 -15.72 29.76
N LYS A 98 8.45 -17.03 29.69
CA LYS A 98 7.77 -17.70 30.80
C LYS A 98 8.74 -17.66 31.96
N THR A 99 8.39 -16.95 33.03
CA THR A 99 9.16 -17.01 34.28
C THR A 99 9.25 -18.48 34.68
N SER A 100 10.46 -19.05 34.65
CA SER A 100 10.70 -20.42 35.08
C SER A 100 10.44 -20.48 36.58
N LYS A 101 9.24 -20.91 36.96
CA LYS A 101 8.94 -21.35 38.32
C LYS A 101 9.67 -22.67 38.55
N ILE A 102 10.98 -22.60 38.74
CA ILE A 102 11.76 -23.62 39.47
C ILE A 102 11.66 -23.26 40.95
N VAL A 103 10.44 -23.02 41.41
CA VAL A 103 10.12 -22.83 42.81
C VAL A 103 8.98 -23.80 43.03
N PHE A 104 9.12 -24.65 44.04
CA PHE A 104 8.09 -25.62 44.40
C PHE A 104 6.72 -24.95 44.41
N PRO A 105 5.66 -25.62 43.89
CA PRO A 105 4.31 -25.11 44.00
C PRO A 105 4.05 -24.72 45.46
N LYS A 106 3.88 -23.42 45.73
CA LYS A 106 3.54 -22.96 47.07
C LYS A 106 2.12 -23.45 47.34
N TYR A 107 1.99 -24.57 48.05
CA TYR A 107 0.70 -25.05 48.51
C TYR A 107 0.09 -23.94 49.35
N LYS A 108 -1.06 -23.40 48.92
CA LYS A 108 -1.86 -22.55 49.79
C LYS A 108 -2.24 -23.40 51.00
N ASP A 109 -2.00 -22.90 52.20
CA ASP A 109 -2.42 -23.55 53.44
C ASP A 109 -3.85 -24.08 53.28
N ARG A 110 -4.04 -25.40 53.37
CA ARG A 110 -5.35 -26.07 53.29
C ARG A 110 -6.17 -25.82 54.57
N ARG A 111 -6.22 -24.57 55.02
CA ARG A 111 -6.94 -24.16 56.24
C ARG A 111 -8.12 -23.23 55.95
N THR A 112 -8.49 -23.01 54.69
CA THR A 112 -9.63 -22.13 54.34
C THR A 112 -10.66 -22.74 53.40
N THR A 113 -10.52 -23.99 52.94
CA THR A 113 -11.67 -24.70 52.33
C THR A 113 -12.52 -25.32 53.43
N LYS A 114 -13.32 -24.43 54.03
CA LYS A 114 -14.65 -24.64 54.59
C LYS A 114 -15.07 -26.11 54.68
N LYS A 115 -15.05 -26.62 55.92
CA LYS A 115 -15.74 -27.84 56.36
C LYS A 115 -17.19 -27.76 55.89
N GLY A 116 -17.51 -28.55 54.87
CA GLY A 116 -18.86 -28.74 54.35
C GLY A 116 -19.04 -30.22 54.09
N LYS A 117 -19.37 -30.94 55.16
CA LYS A 117 -19.99 -32.29 55.18
C LYS A 117 -20.35 -32.58 56.64
N ASN A 118 -21.59 -32.27 56.96
CA ASN A 118 -22.60 -33.09 57.64
C ASN A 118 -23.81 -32.20 57.88
#